data_AF-A0A0S8KMH3-F1
#
_entry.id   AF-A0A0S8KMH3-F1
#
_cell.length_a   1.000
_cell.length_b   1.000
_cell.length_c   1.000
_cell.angle_alpha   90.00
_cell.angle_beta   90.00
_cell.angle_gamma   90.00
#
_symmetry.space_group_name_H-M   'P 1'
#
loop_
_entity.id
_entity.type
_entity.pdbx_description
1 polymer ?
#
loop_
_entity_poly.entity_id
_entity_poly.type
_entity_poly.pdbx_seq_one_letter_code
_entity_poly.pdbx_strand_id
1 'polypeptide(L)'
;MLILLLAAVLAASGCTAVRSKAHYVYKPPEQLDDGWKVSSLAAEDMHVAAIIQLAERIEAGLYNRVHSCLIVRNGALVYEEYFRGYRREKLHRLYSVTKSVTSALVGIAIGKGFIRSVHEPVISFFPEYVGEEWDHRKDEITLEHLLTMTSGLRYDENSYAYSDPRNSHTQMTSSLDWMKWALEEPLLAEPGTRFNYSTGNTHLFSGIIHRTSGMYANQFAEEYLFGPLGISEYFWTVGDGYPATGGSFGGLKLRPRDMAKFGYLYLNGGRWKDVQVLPEEWVVQSFVPRTAAWQNSRYGYQWWIHTDQVSGQEIDWFAARGYGDQFIALFPTLDMLVVITCGNENSPSRLEEAVLTIAKAALPGGTSSSNHTTSLHREGTGWIILEPFARQDLGFSGIVPSGWIETTPGEFARGWSRTDHTILIQQVFPGKTVPDVLQLGSAEFGLKETPAPSAQLHGASLTWDLYTIELNPLNTGPVVLRSALAWTPSSNAEQGAGTTYLVLLMASASDDEAEAPLLETIFRHAAYALAPLQRADGAQASSST
;
A
#
# COMPACT_ATOMS: atom_id res chain seq x y z
N MET A 1 63.01 -9.88 59.98
CA MET A 1 62.79 -11.31 59.65
C MET A 1 61.58 -11.36 58.74
N LEU A 2 61.60 -11.84 57.49
CA LEU A 2 62.59 -12.66 56.79
C LEU A 2 62.34 -12.52 55.26
N ILE A 3 63.30 -11.91 54.57
CA ILE A 3 63.92 -12.28 53.27
C ILE A 3 63.00 -12.70 52.09
N LEU A 4 62.95 -11.88 51.03
CA LEU A 4 63.47 -12.19 49.66
C LEU A 4 63.10 -11.10 48.64
N LEU A 5 64.14 -10.43 48.14
CA LEU A 5 64.13 -9.55 46.98
C LEU A 5 64.94 -10.28 45.90
N LEU A 6 64.28 -10.83 44.89
CA LEU A 6 64.93 -11.25 43.65
C LEU A 6 64.03 -10.87 42.47
N ALA A 7 64.46 -9.83 41.77
CA ALA A 7 63.96 -9.49 40.46
C ALA A 7 64.61 -10.40 39.42
N ALA A 8 63.80 -11.06 38.59
CA ALA A 8 64.23 -11.55 37.29
C ALA A 8 63.03 -11.51 36.34
N VAL A 9 63.20 -10.68 35.32
CA VAL A 9 62.31 -10.42 34.20
C VAL A 9 62.09 -11.70 33.40
N LEU A 10 60.83 -12.09 33.20
CA LEU A 10 60.41 -12.99 32.13
C LEU A 10 59.24 -12.33 31.41
N ALA A 11 59.53 -11.93 30.17
CA ALA A 11 58.58 -11.38 29.23
C ALA A 11 57.43 -12.39 29.03
N ALA A 12 56.25 -12.05 29.53
CA ALA A 12 55.03 -12.73 29.14
C ALA A 12 54.59 -12.15 27.79
N SER A 13 54.94 -12.88 26.74
CA SER A 13 54.31 -12.83 25.42
C SER A 13 52.81 -13.07 25.60
N GLY A 14 52.07 -12.01 25.89
CA GLY A 14 50.62 -12.03 25.85
C GLY A 14 50.20 -12.13 24.39
N CYS A 15 49.97 -13.36 23.91
CA CYS A 15 49.19 -13.61 22.72
C CYS A 15 47.88 -12.83 22.86
N THR A 16 47.79 -11.69 22.17
CA THR A 16 46.52 -11.11 21.77
C THR A 16 45.91 -12.09 20.79
N ALA A 17 45.18 -13.07 21.31
CA ALA A 17 44.20 -13.78 20.52
C ALA A 17 43.21 -12.72 20.05
N VAL A 18 43.46 -12.17 18.86
CA VAL A 18 42.44 -11.52 18.05
C VAL A 18 41.37 -12.59 17.95
N ARG A 19 40.31 -12.50 18.76
CA ARG A 19 39.10 -13.27 18.57
C ARG A 19 38.70 -12.96 17.13
N SER A 20 38.91 -13.89 16.20
CA SER A 20 38.32 -13.75 14.89
C SER A 20 36.82 -13.61 15.17
N LYS A 21 36.23 -12.49 14.76
CA LYS A 21 34.78 -12.42 14.71
C LYS A 21 34.38 -13.59 13.82
N ALA A 22 33.62 -14.53 14.37
CA ALA A 22 33.05 -15.59 13.55
C ALA A 22 32.30 -14.89 12.42
N HIS A 23 32.66 -15.18 11.17
CA HIS A 23 31.95 -14.64 10.03
C HIS A 23 30.52 -15.16 10.07
N TYR A 24 29.56 -14.28 9.78
CA TYR A 24 28.16 -14.67 9.68
C TYR A 24 28.00 -15.69 8.55
N VAL A 25 27.35 -16.82 8.85
CA VAL A 25 27.08 -17.89 7.88
C VAL A 25 25.58 -18.00 7.71
N TYR A 26 25.08 -17.57 6.55
CA TYR A 26 23.67 -17.70 6.21
C TYR A 26 23.19 -19.15 6.24
N LYS A 27 22.01 -19.37 6.81
CA LYS A 27 21.27 -20.63 6.75
C LYS A 27 19.83 -20.34 6.30
N PRO A 28 19.25 -21.18 5.43
CA PRO A 28 17.83 -21.12 5.13
C PRO A 28 16.98 -21.22 6.41
N PRO A 29 15.82 -20.53 6.47
CA PRO A 29 14.92 -20.60 7.61
C PRO A 29 14.45 -22.03 7.89
N GLU A 30 14.19 -22.31 9.16
CA GLU A 30 13.66 -23.60 9.59
C GLU A 30 12.19 -23.76 9.17
N GLN A 31 11.85 -24.90 8.57
CA GLN A 31 10.46 -25.24 8.27
C GLN A 31 9.72 -25.58 9.57
N LEU A 32 8.69 -24.80 9.91
CA LEU A 32 7.82 -25.02 11.06
C LEU A 32 6.39 -25.32 10.61
N ASP A 33 5.55 -25.73 11.55
CA ASP A 33 4.10 -25.85 11.36
C ASP A 33 3.38 -24.52 11.66
N ASP A 34 3.83 -23.43 11.02
CA ASP A 34 3.24 -22.09 11.17
C ASP A 34 2.63 -21.57 9.86
N GLY A 35 2.56 -22.43 8.84
CA GLY A 35 1.98 -22.14 7.53
C GLY A 35 2.93 -21.50 6.53
N TRP A 36 4.16 -21.14 6.92
CA TRP A 36 5.16 -20.65 5.97
C TRP A 36 5.76 -21.78 5.15
N LYS A 37 5.88 -21.59 3.83
CA LYS A 37 6.86 -22.32 3.04
C LYS A 37 8.23 -21.67 3.27
N VAL A 38 9.27 -22.46 3.50
CA VAL A 38 10.65 -21.95 3.53
C VAL A 38 11.38 -22.23 2.22
N SER A 39 12.30 -21.34 1.86
CA SER A 39 13.20 -21.49 0.72
C SER A 39 14.57 -20.91 1.09
N SER A 40 15.45 -20.74 0.10
CA SER A 40 16.75 -20.10 0.30
C SER A 40 16.89 -18.84 -0.53
N LEU A 41 17.72 -17.90 -0.07
CA LEU A 41 18.04 -16.66 -0.80
C LEU A 41 18.45 -16.96 -2.25
N ALA A 42 19.33 -17.94 -2.46
CA ALA A 42 19.80 -18.30 -3.80
C ALA A 42 18.72 -18.96 -4.66
N ALA A 43 17.81 -19.73 -4.07
CA ALA A 43 16.72 -20.37 -4.81
C ALA A 43 15.63 -19.37 -5.25
N GLU A 44 15.52 -18.24 -4.55
CA GLU A 44 14.59 -17.14 -4.88
C GLU A 44 15.31 -15.93 -5.50
N ASP A 45 16.42 -16.18 -6.20
CA ASP A 45 17.17 -15.20 -7.00
C ASP A 45 17.68 -13.96 -6.23
N MET A 46 17.96 -14.10 -4.94
CA MET A 46 18.55 -13.04 -4.12
C MET A 46 20.08 -13.14 -4.02
N HIS A 47 20.76 -11.99 -4.06
CA HIS A 47 22.20 -11.86 -3.87
C HIS A 47 22.62 -12.21 -2.44
N VAL A 48 22.94 -13.48 -2.20
CA VAL A 48 23.31 -14.02 -0.88
C VAL A 48 24.43 -13.22 -0.21
N ALA A 49 25.46 -12.82 -0.97
CA ALA A 49 26.58 -12.05 -0.44
C ALA A 49 26.17 -10.66 0.11
N ALA A 50 25.18 -10.00 -0.50
CA ALA A 50 24.68 -8.71 -0.04
C ALA A 50 23.93 -8.85 1.30
N ILE A 51 23.14 -9.91 1.44
CA ILE A 51 22.41 -10.19 2.68
C ILE A 51 23.37 -10.62 3.82
N ILE A 52 24.41 -11.40 3.52
CA ILE A 52 25.48 -11.71 4.49
C ILE A 52 26.16 -10.43 4.99
N GLN A 53 26.54 -9.51 4.08
CA GLN A 53 27.14 -8.23 4.47
C GLN A 53 26.18 -7.37 5.30
N LEU A 54 24.88 -7.40 5.00
CA LEU A 54 23.87 -6.72 5.80
C LEU A 54 23.82 -7.29 7.22
N ALA A 55 23.79 -8.62 7.37
CA ALA A 55 23.81 -9.28 8.67
C ALA A 55 25.06 -8.90 9.49
N GLU A 56 26.25 -8.91 8.87
CA GLU A 56 27.49 -8.48 9.51
C GLU A 56 27.45 -7.01 9.96
N ARG A 57 26.82 -6.12 9.16
CA ARG A 57 26.61 -4.70 9.53
C ARG A 57 25.63 -4.55 10.69
N ILE A 58 24.57 -5.36 10.73
CA ILE A 58 23.63 -5.41 11.84
C ILE A 58 24.36 -5.84 13.12
N GLU A 59 25.14 -6.92 13.08
CA GLU A 59 25.93 -7.40 14.23
C GLU A 59 26.98 -6.39 14.69
N ALA A 60 27.58 -5.64 13.75
CA ALA A 60 28.51 -4.56 14.05
C ALA A 60 27.82 -3.32 14.67
N GLY A 61 26.48 -3.28 14.70
CA GLY A 61 25.70 -2.21 15.32
C GLY A 61 25.42 -1.02 14.41
N LEU A 62 25.61 -1.14 13.09
CA LEU A 62 25.38 -0.04 12.14
C LEU A 62 23.93 0.47 12.16
N TYR A 63 22.98 -0.42 12.42
CA TYR A 63 21.54 -0.12 12.50
C TYR A 63 21.04 -0.12 13.96
N ASN A 64 21.93 0.19 14.92
CA ASN A 64 21.66 0.24 16.36
C ASN A 64 21.18 -1.11 16.94
N ARG A 65 19.95 -1.15 17.48
CA ARG A 65 19.37 -2.25 18.27
C ARG A 65 18.38 -3.06 17.44
N VAL A 66 18.80 -3.57 16.29
CA VAL A 66 18.02 -4.58 15.54
C VAL A 66 17.92 -5.86 16.38
N HIS A 67 16.71 -6.40 16.48
CA HIS A 67 16.37 -7.62 17.22
C HIS A 67 16.07 -8.79 16.28
N SER A 68 15.39 -8.55 15.15
CA SER A 68 15.16 -9.56 14.13
C SER A 68 15.11 -8.96 12.73
N CYS A 69 15.46 -9.75 11.72
CA CYS A 69 15.23 -9.43 10.32
C CYS A 69 14.75 -10.69 9.57
N LEU A 70 13.58 -10.58 8.94
CA LEU A 70 12.99 -11.64 8.13
C LEU A 70 12.75 -11.11 6.72
N ILE A 71 12.94 -11.97 5.71
CA ILE A 71 12.65 -11.67 4.31
C ILE A 71 11.78 -12.81 3.76
N VAL A 72 10.63 -12.44 3.20
CA VAL A 72 9.81 -13.33 2.37
C VAL A 72 9.95 -12.88 0.93
N ARG A 73 10.16 -13.82 0.03
CA ARG A 73 10.28 -13.60 -1.41
C ARG A 73 9.53 -14.71 -2.14
N ASN A 74 8.76 -14.36 -3.17
CA ASN A 74 8.00 -15.32 -3.98
C ASN A 74 7.10 -16.25 -3.13
N GLY A 75 6.47 -15.69 -2.09
CA GLY A 75 5.65 -16.46 -1.13
C GLY A 75 6.38 -17.41 -0.18
N ALA A 76 7.73 -17.40 -0.15
CA ALA A 76 8.52 -18.24 0.76
C ALA A 76 9.39 -17.41 1.72
N LEU A 77 9.49 -17.85 2.98
CA LEU A 77 10.43 -17.29 3.95
C LEU A 77 11.86 -17.73 3.58
N VAL A 78 12.70 -16.78 3.17
CA VAL A 78 14.06 -17.05 2.63
C VAL A 78 15.18 -16.63 3.58
N TYR A 79 14.89 -15.74 4.52
CA TYR A 79 15.85 -15.28 5.52
C TYR A 79 15.12 -15.03 6.84
N GLU A 80 15.73 -15.47 7.93
CA GLU A 80 15.22 -15.29 9.28
C GLU A 80 16.39 -15.28 10.25
N GLU A 81 16.71 -14.10 10.79
CA GLU A 81 17.77 -13.94 11.77
C GLU A 81 17.33 -13.16 12.99
N TYR A 82 17.89 -13.54 14.14
CA TYR A 82 17.63 -12.94 15.44
C TYR A 82 18.93 -12.51 16.09
N PHE A 83 19.00 -11.22 16.43
CA PHE A 83 20.23 -10.59 16.90
C PHE A 83 20.13 -10.28 18.40
N ARG A 84 21.29 -10.04 19.03
CA ARG A 84 21.36 -9.52 20.42
C ARG A 84 20.63 -10.38 21.46
N GLY A 85 20.57 -11.70 21.26
CA GLY A 85 19.92 -12.64 22.18
C GLY A 85 18.39 -12.69 22.08
N TYR A 86 17.80 -12.01 21.09
CA TYR A 86 16.39 -12.20 20.73
C TYR A 86 16.19 -13.55 20.04
N ARG A 87 14.93 -13.98 19.98
CA ARG A 87 14.53 -15.30 19.49
C ARG A 87 13.13 -15.25 18.89
N ARG A 88 12.85 -16.20 18.01
CA ARG A 88 11.62 -16.32 17.21
C ARG A 88 10.34 -16.20 18.01
N GLU A 89 10.30 -16.77 19.21
CA GLU A 89 9.07 -16.83 20.03
C GLU A 89 8.79 -15.51 20.76
N LYS A 90 9.74 -14.56 20.76
CA LYS A 90 9.63 -13.32 21.52
C LYS A 90 8.65 -12.37 20.84
N LEU A 91 7.60 -11.99 21.57
CA LEU A 91 6.70 -10.91 21.17
C LEU A 91 7.42 -9.56 21.19
N HIS A 92 7.27 -8.80 20.11
CA HIS A 92 7.80 -7.45 19.95
C HIS A 92 6.68 -6.43 19.98
N ARG A 93 6.90 -5.30 20.67
CA ARG A 93 5.98 -4.16 20.60
C ARG A 93 5.96 -3.63 19.18
N LEU A 94 4.78 -3.47 18.61
CA LEU A 94 4.60 -2.98 17.26
C LEU A 94 4.47 -1.46 17.19
N TYR A 95 4.07 -0.82 18.30
CA TYR A 95 3.76 0.60 18.32
C TYR A 95 2.83 0.95 17.14
N SER A 96 3.17 1.92 16.31
CA SER A 96 2.35 2.35 15.18
C SER A 96 2.18 1.34 14.04
N VAL A 97 2.91 0.21 14.00
CA VAL A 97 2.52 -0.91 13.10
C VAL A 97 1.11 -1.42 13.44
N THR A 98 0.67 -1.25 14.70
CA THR A 98 -0.71 -1.54 15.14
C THR A 98 -1.76 -0.78 14.33
N LYS A 99 -1.44 0.39 13.78
CA LYS A 99 -2.36 1.17 12.94
C LYS A 99 -2.70 0.39 11.66
N SER A 100 -1.70 -0.07 10.91
CA SER A 100 -1.95 -0.88 9.71
C SER A 100 -2.75 -2.15 10.00
N VAL A 101 -2.53 -2.81 11.15
CA VAL A 101 -3.38 -3.92 11.61
C VAL A 101 -4.82 -3.48 11.88
N THR A 102 -5.00 -2.34 12.54
CA THR A 102 -6.34 -1.75 12.79
C THR A 102 -7.04 -1.40 11.49
N SER A 103 -6.34 -0.82 10.50
CA SER A 103 -6.87 -0.57 9.15
C SER A 103 -7.38 -1.86 8.50
N ALA A 104 -6.65 -2.98 8.63
CA ALA A 104 -7.14 -4.26 8.15
C ALA A 104 -8.43 -4.71 8.88
N LEU A 105 -8.57 -4.48 10.19
CA LEU A 105 -9.81 -4.78 10.91
C LEU A 105 -11.00 -3.94 10.41
N VAL A 106 -10.78 -2.68 10.07
CA VAL A 106 -11.81 -1.82 9.44
C VAL A 106 -12.21 -2.38 8.07
N GLY A 107 -11.24 -2.77 7.25
CA GLY A 107 -11.52 -3.40 5.95
C GLY A 107 -12.30 -4.71 6.06
N ILE A 108 -11.96 -5.54 7.04
CA ILE A 108 -12.71 -6.76 7.37
C ILE A 108 -14.12 -6.42 7.83
N ALA A 109 -14.28 -5.42 8.70
CA ALA A 109 -15.58 -4.98 9.19
C ALA A 109 -16.48 -4.48 8.05
N ILE A 110 -15.92 -3.76 7.07
CA ILE A 110 -16.63 -3.36 5.85
C ILE A 110 -16.99 -4.57 5.00
N GLY A 111 -16.04 -5.46 4.72
CA GLY A 111 -16.28 -6.67 3.93
C GLY A 111 -17.32 -7.61 4.54
N LYS A 112 -17.53 -7.54 5.86
CA LYS A 112 -18.55 -8.30 6.59
C LYS A 112 -19.86 -7.55 6.82
N GLY A 113 -19.94 -6.28 6.41
CA GLY A 113 -21.13 -5.45 6.56
C GLY A 113 -21.37 -4.91 7.98
N PHE A 114 -20.38 -4.98 8.88
CA PHE A 114 -20.45 -4.30 10.19
C PHE A 114 -20.32 -2.78 10.04
N ILE A 115 -19.55 -2.34 9.04
CA ILE A 115 -19.41 -0.94 8.62
C ILE A 115 -19.89 -0.89 7.17
N ARG A 116 -20.69 0.11 6.80
CA ARG A 116 -21.26 0.23 5.45
C ARG A 116 -20.24 0.76 4.45
N SER A 117 -19.48 1.79 4.83
CA SER A 117 -18.43 2.35 3.97
C SER A 117 -17.46 3.23 4.74
N VAL A 118 -16.33 3.58 4.11
CA VAL A 118 -15.36 4.54 4.65
C VAL A 118 -15.91 5.98 4.71
N HIS A 119 -17.02 6.26 4.03
CA HIS A 119 -17.63 7.60 4.00
C HIS A 119 -18.64 7.83 5.12
N GLU A 120 -18.83 6.87 6.02
CA GLU A 120 -19.69 7.05 7.18
C GLU A 120 -19.12 8.12 8.13
N PRO A 121 -19.95 9.07 8.61
CA PRO A 121 -19.54 10.02 9.63
C PRO A 121 -19.10 9.33 10.92
N VAL A 122 -17.94 9.68 11.44
CA VAL A 122 -17.39 9.13 12.68
C VAL A 122 -18.34 9.34 13.84
N ILE A 123 -18.97 10.52 13.92
CA ILE A 123 -19.86 10.87 15.02
C ILE A 123 -21.13 10.00 15.06
N SER A 124 -21.53 9.40 13.94
CA SER A 124 -22.68 8.49 13.91
C SER A 124 -22.48 7.23 14.76
N PHE A 125 -21.22 6.88 15.05
CA PHE A 125 -20.87 5.79 15.94
C PHE A 125 -20.80 6.22 17.41
N PHE A 126 -20.80 7.52 17.72
CA PHE A 126 -20.66 8.04 19.08
C PHE A 126 -21.68 9.15 19.40
N PRO A 127 -22.99 8.90 19.20
CA PRO A 127 -24.01 9.93 19.43
C PRO A 127 -24.03 10.46 20.87
N GLU A 128 -23.58 9.66 21.84
CA GLU A 128 -23.48 10.05 23.25
C GLU A 128 -22.43 11.13 23.54
N TYR A 129 -21.52 11.40 22.61
CA TYR A 129 -20.52 12.47 22.75
C TYR A 129 -20.98 13.81 22.18
N VAL A 130 -22.14 13.87 21.53
CA VAL A 130 -22.73 15.12 21.03
C VAL A 130 -23.48 15.84 22.16
N GLY A 131 -22.85 16.87 22.72
CA GLY A 131 -23.44 17.77 23.70
C GLY A 131 -23.82 19.14 23.10
N GLU A 132 -24.31 20.06 23.95
CA GLU A 132 -24.72 21.41 23.52
C GLU A 132 -23.60 22.23 22.87
N GLU A 133 -22.35 22.01 23.30
CA GLU A 133 -21.15 22.71 22.81
C GLU A 133 -20.46 21.97 21.64
N TRP A 134 -21.13 20.98 21.04
CA TRP A 134 -20.54 20.22 19.93
C TRP A 134 -20.38 21.09 18.68
N ASP A 135 -19.17 21.09 18.12
CA ASP A 135 -18.89 21.75 16.85
C ASP A 135 -19.37 20.88 15.69
N HIS A 136 -20.55 21.19 15.15
CA HIS A 136 -21.19 20.43 14.06
C HIS A 136 -20.38 20.35 12.75
N ARG A 137 -19.32 21.15 12.58
CA ARG A 137 -18.39 20.94 11.44
C ARG A 137 -17.67 19.59 11.54
N LYS A 138 -17.56 19.03 12.75
CA LYS A 138 -16.98 17.69 12.98
C LYS A 138 -17.87 16.55 12.46
N ASP A 139 -19.14 16.83 12.14
CA ASP A 139 -20.06 15.84 11.56
C ASP A 139 -19.60 15.41 10.16
N GLU A 140 -18.73 16.19 9.50
CA GLU A 140 -18.12 15.88 8.20
C GLU A 140 -16.89 14.95 8.30
N ILE A 141 -16.41 14.64 9.51
CA ILE A 141 -15.29 13.71 9.69
C ILE A 141 -15.79 12.30 9.39
N THR A 142 -15.23 11.66 8.36
CA THR A 142 -15.56 10.29 7.94
C THR A 142 -14.50 9.29 8.42
N LEU A 143 -14.79 7.99 8.32
CA LEU A 143 -13.79 6.95 8.58
C LEU A 143 -12.57 7.07 7.66
N GLU A 144 -12.76 7.47 6.40
CA GLU A 144 -11.66 7.74 5.46
C GLU A 144 -10.74 8.86 5.98
N HIS A 145 -11.30 9.91 6.57
CA HIS A 145 -10.49 10.98 7.18
C HIS A 145 -9.65 10.46 8.36
N LEU A 146 -10.16 9.50 9.14
CA LEU A 146 -9.36 8.85 10.19
C LEU A 146 -8.26 7.94 9.60
N LEU A 147 -8.56 7.15 8.57
CA LEU A 147 -7.61 6.23 7.91
C LEU A 147 -6.45 6.98 7.25
N THR A 148 -6.73 8.13 6.67
CA THR A 148 -5.78 8.96 5.90
C THR A 148 -5.11 10.05 6.74
N MET A 149 -5.41 10.12 8.05
CA MET A 149 -4.88 11.14 8.97
C MET A 149 -5.26 12.58 8.55
N THR A 150 -6.48 12.78 8.06
CA THR A 150 -6.99 14.07 7.58
C THR A 150 -8.23 14.57 8.31
N SER A 151 -8.48 14.09 9.54
CA SER A 151 -9.66 14.49 10.34
C SER A 151 -9.78 15.99 10.61
N GLY A 152 -8.69 16.76 10.47
CA GLY A 152 -8.66 18.18 10.79
C GLY A 152 -8.59 18.48 12.30
N LEU A 153 -8.75 17.47 13.16
CA LEU A 153 -8.68 17.60 14.62
C LEU A 153 -7.27 17.99 15.06
N ARG A 154 -7.19 18.86 16.08
CA ARG A 154 -5.94 19.21 16.72
C ARG A 154 -5.31 17.95 17.32
N TYR A 155 -4.08 17.67 16.92
CA TYR A 155 -3.28 16.61 17.50
C TYR A 155 -1.81 16.92 17.29
N ASP A 156 -1.08 17.15 18.38
CA ASP A 156 0.35 17.43 18.37
C ASP A 156 1.10 16.33 19.12
N GLU A 157 1.35 15.23 18.43
CA GLU A 157 2.17 14.12 18.96
C GLU A 157 3.63 14.16 18.53
N ASN A 158 4.00 15.06 17.61
CA ASN A 158 5.33 15.07 17.00
C ASN A 158 6.20 16.24 17.46
N SER A 159 5.64 17.36 17.92
CA SER A 159 6.43 18.52 18.38
C SER A 159 7.02 18.33 19.79
N TYR A 160 6.47 17.39 20.56
CA TYR A 160 6.87 17.11 21.93
C TYR A 160 7.20 15.64 22.12
N ALA A 161 8.13 15.31 23.02
CA ALA A 161 8.39 13.92 23.41
C ALA A 161 7.15 13.32 24.09
N TYR A 162 6.97 12.00 24.00
CA TYR A 162 5.86 11.30 24.69
C TYR A 162 5.91 11.42 26.23
N SER A 163 7.05 11.79 26.81
CA SER A 163 7.15 12.09 28.26
C SER A 163 6.70 13.50 28.63
N ASP A 164 6.43 14.37 27.65
CA ASP A 164 6.02 15.75 27.87
C ASP A 164 4.50 15.84 27.99
N PRO A 165 3.95 16.47 29.05
CA PRO A 165 2.51 16.61 29.23
C PRO A 165 1.81 17.45 28.16
N ARG A 166 2.54 18.22 27.34
CA ARG A 166 1.99 18.98 26.21
C ARG A 166 1.71 18.10 24.98
N ASN A 167 2.30 16.92 24.90
CA ASN A 167 2.07 16.00 23.79
C ASN A 167 0.60 15.53 23.80
N SER A 168 -0.10 15.63 22.66
CA SER A 168 -1.52 15.24 22.56
C SER A 168 -1.78 13.77 22.87
N HIS A 169 -0.86 12.87 22.52
CA HIS A 169 -0.93 11.47 22.94
C HIS A 169 -0.90 11.35 24.47
N THR A 170 -0.03 12.10 25.13
CA THR A 170 0.12 12.05 26.60
C THR A 170 -1.10 12.65 27.30
N GLN A 171 -1.67 13.73 26.77
CA GLN A 171 -2.92 14.31 27.27
C GLN A 171 -4.08 13.32 27.13
N MET A 172 -4.25 12.74 25.93
CA MET A 172 -5.26 11.72 25.66
C MET A 172 -5.13 10.53 26.61
N THR A 173 -3.94 9.94 26.70
CA THR A 173 -3.71 8.74 27.51
C THR A 173 -3.75 8.97 29.03
N SER A 174 -3.73 10.23 29.46
CA SER A 174 -3.94 10.63 30.86
C SER A 174 -5.41 10.95 31.18
N SER A 175 -6.28 11.01 30.16
CA SER A 175 -7.73 11.18 30.34
C SER A 175 -8.41 9.85 30.69
N LEU A 176 -9.64 9.94 31.23
CA LEU A 176 -10.44 8.76 31.58
C LEU A 176 -11.13 8.11 30.36
N ASP A 177 -11.40 8.89 29.32
CA ASP A 177 -12.07 8.46 28.09
C ASP A 177 -11.30 9.03 26.91
N TRP A 178 -10.48 8.17 26.28
CA TRP A 178 -9.57 8.57 25.21
C TRP A 178 -10.34 8.88 23.93
N MET A 179 -11.44 8.17 23.69
CA MET A 179 -12.30 8.39 22.51
C MET A 179 -12.98 9.76 22.57
N LYS A 180 -13.60 10.08 23.71
CA LYS A 180 -14.19 11.39 23.95
C LYS A 180 -13.15 12.49 23.82
N TRP A 181 -12.00 12.34 24.48
CA TRP A 181 -10.91 13.31 24.40
C TRP A 181 -10.50 13.56 22.94
N ALA A 182 -10.29 12.49 22.16
CA ALA A 182 -9.87 12.61 20.77
C ALA A 182 -10.92 13.30 19.89
N LEU A 183 -12.21 13.06 20.10
CA LEU A 183 -13.30 13.68 19.35
C LEU A 183 -13.57 15.14 19.76
N GLU A 184 -13.36 15.49 21.02
CA GLU A 184 -13.60 16.84 21.53
C GLU A 184 -12.51 17.85 21.11
N GLU A 185 -11.33 17.40 20.70
CA GLU A 185 -10.26 18.28 20.22
C GLU A 185 -10.76 19.24 19.12
N PRO A 186 -10.36 20.53 19.14
CA PRO A 186 -10.87 21.52 18.19
C PRO A 186 -10.39 21.21 16.77
N LEU A 187 -11.18 21.60 15.76
CA LEU A 187 -10.77 21.57 14.36
C LEU A 187 -9.73 22.68 14.09
N LEU A 188 -8.61 22.30 13.47
CA LEU A 188 -7.58 23.23 12.96
C LEU A 188 -7.57 23.34 11.43
N ALA A 189 -8.29 22.44 10.75
CA ALA A 189 -8.46 22.43 9.31
C ALA A 189 -9.78 21.74 8.98
N GLU A 190 -10.31 22.01 7.78
CA GLU A 190 -11.47 21.28 7.28
C GLU A 190 -11.13 19.79 7.08
N PRO A 191 -12.03 18.85 7.42
CA PRO A 191 -11.78 17.42 7.21
C PRO A 191 -11.40 17.10 5.75
N GLY A 192 -10.44 16.21 5.56
CA GLY A 192 -9.92 15.81 4.25
C GLY A 192 -8.84 16.73 3.66
N THR A 193 -8.63 17.94 4.22
CA THR A 193 -7.77 18.95 3.57
C THR A 193 -6.30 18.95 4.00
N ARG A 194 -6.00 18.41 5.19
CA ARG A 194 -4.65 18.48 5.78
C ARG A 194 -4.26 17.20 6.50
N PHE A 195 -3.10 16.65 6.14
CA PHE A 195 -2.47 15.55 6.86
C PHE A 195 -1.99 16.01 8.25
N ASN A 196 -2.42 15.29 9.28
CA ASN A 196 -1.94 15.39 10.65
C ASN A 196 -1.91 13.99 11.29
N TYR A 197 -0.72 13.42 11.44
CA TYR A 197 -0.55 12.09 12.04
C TYR A 197 -1.10 12.09 13.48
N SER A 198 -2.03 11.16 13.75
CA SER A 198 -2.79 11.13 14.99
C SER A 198 -3.04 9.71 15.49
N THR A 199 -2.46 9.40 16.64
CA THR A 199 -2.80 8.20 17.41
C THR A 199 -4.26 8.21 17.89
N GLY A 200 -4.83 9.39 18.17
CA GLY A 200 -6.23 9.54 18.56
C GLY A 200 -7.20 9.13 17.45
N ASN A 201 -6.96 9.57 16.20
CA ASN A 201 -7.77 9.18 15.04
C ASN A 201 -7.89 7.66 14.92
N THR A 202 -6.78 6.95 15.08
CA THR A 202 -6.78 5.49 14.97
C THR A 202 -7.42 4.81 16.19
N HIS A 203 -7.34 5.43 17.37
CA HIS A 203 -7.93 4.85 18.57
C HIS A 203 -9.46 4.77 18.50
N LEU A 204 -10.11 5.72 17.82
CA LEU A 204 -11.57 5.72 17.60
C LEU A 204 -12.06 4.43 16.93
N PHE A 205 -11.26 3.78 16.09
CA PHE A 205 -11.63 2.50 15.50
C PHE A 205 -11.86 1.38 16.52
N SER A 206 -11.25 1.46 17.71
CA SER A 206 -11.49 0.49 18.78
C SER A 206 -12.94 0.54 19.26
N GLY A 207 -13.46 1.76 19.47
CA GLY A 207 -14.86 1.99 19.81
C GLY A 207 -15.81 1.65 18.66
N ILE A 208 -15.46 2.05 17.42
CA ILE A 208 -16.29 1.78 16.23
C ILE A 208 -16.45 0.28 15.98
N ILE A 209 -15.36 -0.49 16.03
CA ILE A 209 -15.42 -1.95 15.90
C ILE A 209 -16.30 -2.55 17.00
N HIS A 210 -16.14 -2.10 18.25
CA HIS A 210 -16.94 -2.60 19.36
C HIS A 210 -18.43 -2.30 19.20
N ARG A 211 -18.79 -1.09 18.76
CA ARG A 211 -20.17 -0.69 18.58
C ARG A 211 -20.88 -1.37 17.41
N THR A 212 -20.14 -1.65 16.35
CA THR A 212 -20.69 -2.27 15.14
C THR A 212 -20.76 -3.79 15.22
N SER A 213 -19.81 -4.43 15.90
CA SER A 213 -19.71 -5.89 15.98
C SER A 213 -20.07 -6.49 17.35
N GLY A 214 -20.08 -5.67 18.41
CA GLY A 214 -20.16 -6.14 19.80
C GLY A 214 -18.84 -6.70 20.36
N MET A 215 -17.77 -6.78 19.55
CA MET A 215 -16.48 -7.35 19.92
C MET A 215 -15.43 -6.27 20.16
N TYR A 216 -14.61 -6.41 21.20
CA TYR A 216 -13.42 -5.57 21.30
C TYR A 216 -12.44 -5.87 20.17
N ALA A 217 -11.66 -4.88 19.74
CA ALA A 217 -10.77 -5.02 18.56
C ALA A 217 -9.81 -6.22 18.63
N ASN A 218 -9.37 -6.64 19.83
CA ASN A 218 -8.57 -7.85 20.01
C ASN A 218 -9.37 -9.14 19.74
N GLN A 219 -10.63 -9.21 20.18
CA GLN A 219 -11.52 -10.35 19.91
C GLN A 219 -11.91 -10.40 18.43
N PHE A 220 -12.21 -9.24 17.84
CA PHE A 220 -12.51 -9.13 16.41
C PHE A 220 -11.30 -9.54 15.56
N ALA A 221 -10.09 -9.14 15.95
CA ALA A 221 -8.86 -9.58 15.31
C ALA A 221 -8.64 -11.08 15.46
N GLU A 222 -8.87 -11.65 16.65
CA GLU A 222 -8.78 -13.09 16.89
C GLU A 222 -9.70 -13.90 15.96
N GLU A 223 -10.96 -13.48 15.83
CA GLU A 223 -11.93 -14.20 15.00
C GLU A 223 -11.65 -14.06 13.50
N TYR A 224 -11.37 -12.84 13.02
CA TYR A 224 -11.40 -12.56 11.59
C TYR A 224 -10.05 -12.29 10.93
N LEU A 225 -8.97 -12.09 11.71
CA LEU A 225 -7.63 -11.82 11.16
C LEU A 225 -6.60 -12.85 11.65
N PHE A 226 -6.38 -12.91 12.95
CA PHE A 226 -5.36 -13.76 13.57
C PHE A 226 -5.71 -15.25 13.48
N GLY A 227 -6.96 -15.63 13.73
CA GLY A 227 -7.43 -17.01 13.56
C GLY A 227 -7.14 -17.57 12.16
N PRO A 228 -7.60 -16.92 11.08
CA PRO A 228 -7.29 -17.33 9.70
C PRO A 228 -5.78 -17.37 9.38
N LEU A 229 -4.98 -16.49 9.98
CA LEU A 229 -3.51 -16.48 9.82
C LEU A 229 -2.79 -17.52 10.73
N GLY A 230 -3.50 -18.21 11.61
CA GLY A 230 -2.91 -19.11 12.61
C GLY A 230 -2.01 -18.38 13.61
N ILE A 231 -2.37 -17.14 13.97
CA ILE A 231 -1.70 -16.35 14.99
C ILE A 231 -2.46 -16.56 16.31
N SER A 232 -1.91 -17.39 17.20
CA SER A 232 -2.54 -17.70 18.49
C SER A 232 -1.89 -16.98 19.67
N GLU A 233 -0.71 -16.42 19.48
CA GLU A 233 0.12 -15.83 20.54
C GLU A 233 0.35 -14.35 20.26
N TYR A 234 -0.41 -13.50 20.93
CA TYR A 234 -0.31 -12.06 20.82
C TYR A 234 -0.61 -11.37 22.16
N PHE A 235 -0.25 -10.10 22.27
CA PHE A 235 -0.66 -9.26 23.39
C PHE A 235 -1.07 -7.90 22.86
N TRP A 236 -2.27 -7.43 23.19
CA TRP A 236 -2.71 -6.08 22.84
C TRP A 236 -2.87 -5.26 24.10
N THR A 237 -2.14 -4.15 24.21
CA THR A 237 -2.35 -3.22 25.32
C THR A 237 -3.78 -2.68 25.30
N VAL A 238 -4.45 -2.67 26.44
CA VAL A 238 -5.76 -2.04 26.65
C VAL A 238 -5.54 -0.69 27.34
N GLY A 239 -6.19 0.34 26.82
CA GLY A 239 -6.29 1.68 27.41
C GLY A 239 -7.76 2.08 27.51
N ASP A 240 -8.16 2.88 28.50
CA ASP A 240 -9.55 3.32 28.77
C ASP A 240 -10.68 2.26 28.78
N GLY A 241 -10.33 0.97 28.73
CA GLY A 241 -11.28 -0.13 28.58
C GLY A 241 -11.30 -0.75 27.18
N TYR A 242 -10.61 -0.16 26.21
CA TYR A 242 -10.52 -0.60 24.81
C TYR A 242 -9.09 -0.98 24.39
N PRO A 243 -8.89 -1.92 23.45
CA PRO A 243 -7.57 -2.15 22.87
C PRO A 243 -6.98 -0.85 22.28
N ALA A 244 -5.72 -0.57 22.58
CA ALA A 244 -4.99 0.61 22.11
C ALA A 244 -4.60 0.46 20.63
N THR A 245 -5.59 0.54 19.74
CA THR A 245 -5.46 0.37 18.29
C THR A 245 -4.55 1.40 17.63
N GLY A 246 -4.40 2.58 18.23
CA GLY A 246 -3.45 3.60 17.78
C GLY A 246 -1.97 3.28 18.06
N GLY A 247 -1.66 2.25 18.86
CA GLY A 247 -0.28 1.85 19.18
C GLY A 247 0.25 2.41 20.50
N SER A 248 -0.58 3.07 21.31
CA SER A 248 -0.22 3.60 22.63
C SER A 248 0.36 2.53 23.55
N PHE A 249 1.37 2.91 24.34
CA PHE A 249 2.07 2.02 25.29
C PHE A 249 2.60 0.72 24.68
N GLY A 250 3.00 0.77 23.40
CA GLY A 250 3.54 -0.37 22.65
C GLY A 250 2.52 -1.11 21.79
N GLY A 251 1.23 -0.80 21.93
CA GLY A 251 0.16 -1.33 21.09
C GLY A 251 0.05 -2.85 21.09
N LEU A 252 -0.18 -3.40 19.91
CA LEU A 252 -0.14 -4.83 19.66
C LEU A 252 1.30 -5.36 19.76
N LYS A 253 1.44 -6.61 20.19
CA LYS A 253 2.70 -7.34 20.17
C LYS A 253 2.51 -8.65 19.43
N LEU A 254 3.38 -8.89 18.45
CA LEU A 254 3.42 -10.11 17.64
C LEU A 254 4.84 -10.69 17.59
N ARG A 255 4.95 -11.95 17.17
CA ARG A 255 6.23 -12.54 16.80
C ARG A 255 6.63 -12.04 15.40
N PRO A 256 7.94 -11.98 15.07
CA PRO A 256 8.38 -11.51 13.75
C PRO A 256 7.80 -12.33 12.59
N ARG A 257 7.65 -13.65 12.73
CA ARG A 257 6.99 -14.49 11.71
C ARG A 257 5.51 -14.13 11.53
N ASP A 258 4.80 -13.77 12.59
CA ASP A 258 3.39 -13.38 12.53
C ASP A 258 3.20 -11.97 11.94
N MET A 259 4.16 -11.06 12.19
CA MET A 259 4.24 -9.79 11.44
C MET A 259 4.42 -10.05 9.94
N ALA A 260 5.25 -11.04 9.56
CA ALA A 260 5.44 -11.39 8.15
C ALA A 260 4.15 -11.94 7.53
N LYS A 261 3.35 -12.73 8.26
CA LYS A 261 2.04 -13.21 7.78
C LYS A 261 1.10 -12.04 7.49
N PHE A 262 1.04 -11.06 8.39
CA PHE A 262 0.25 -9.85 8.18
C PHE A 262 0.73 -9.04 6.96
N GLY A 263 2.04 -8.86 6.79
CA GLY A 263 2.60 -8.21 5.60
C GLY A 263 2.28 -8.98 4.31
N TYR A 264 2.40 -10.30 4.35
CA TYR A 264 2.14 -11.16 3.20
C TYR A 264 0.67 -11.17 2.81
N LEU A 265 -0.24 -11.02 3.78
CA LEU A 265 -1.65 -10.85 3.50
C LEU A 265 -1.88 -9.68 2.53
N TYR A 266 -1.22 -8.54 2.74
CA TYR A 266 -1.31 -7.41 1.82
C TYR A 266 -0.56 -7.64 0.51
N LEU A 267 0.62 -8.28 0.56
CA LEU A 267 1.38 -8.62 -0.65
C LEU A 267 0.59 -9.57 -1.58
N ASN A 268 -0.20 -10.46 -1.00
CA ASN A 268 -0.98 -11.50 -1.67
C ASN A 268 -2.47 -11.14 -1.78
N GLY A 269 -2.79 -9.85 -1.96
CA GLY A 269 -4.14 -9.39 -2.28
C GLY A 269 -5.22 -9.75 -1.25
N GLY A 270 -4.86 -9.88 0.02
CA GLY A 270 -5.77 -10.19 1.10
C GLY A 270 -5.99 -11.69 1.31
N ARG A 271 -5.21 -12.54 0.63
CA ARG A 271 -5.28 -14.01 0.76
C ARG A 271 -4.17 -14.56 1.65
N TRP A 272 -4.56 -15.50 2.51
CA TRP A 272 -3.64 -16.38 3.20
C TRP A 272 -3.98 -17.82 2.86
N LYS A 273 -3.09 -18.49 2.14
CA LYS A 273 -3.39 -19.77 1.48
C LYS A 273 -4.65 -19.61 0.61
N ASP A 274 -5.63 -20.50 0.78
CA ASP A 274 -6.86 -20.51 -0.01
C ASP A 274 -7.96 -19.59 0.56
N VAL A 275 -7.70 -18.86 1.65
CA VAL A 275 -8.70 -18.04 2.35
C VAL A 275 -8.52 -16.55 2.03
N GLN A 276 -9.59 -15.91 1.55
CA GLN A 276 -9.66 -14.44 1.49
C GLN A 276 -9.97 -13.89 2.88
N VAL A 277 -8.95 -13.37 3.57
CA VAL A 277 -9.09 -12.84 4.94
C VAL A 277 -9.47 -11.36 4.90
N LEU A 278 -8.81 -10.59 4.04
CA LEU A 278 -9.03 -9.16 3.86
C LEU A 278 -9.60 -8.93 2.46
N PRO A 279 -10.64 -8.08 2.23
CA PRO A 279 -11.13 -7.84 0.88
C PRO A 279 -10.02 -7.34 -0.05
N GLU A 280 -9.95 -7.88 -1.25
CA GLU A 280 -8.93 -7.53 -2.26
C GLU A 280 -8.94 -6.02 -2.58
N GLU A 281 -10.13 -5.46 -2.78
CA GLU A 281 -10.35 -4.02 -2.93
C GLU A 281 -9.73 -3.22 -1.77
N TRP A 282 -9.85 -3.69 -0.52
CA TRP A 282 -9.28 -2.99 0.62
C TRP A 282 -7.75 -2.91 0.58
N VAL A 283 -7.10 -3.96 0.08
CA VAL A 283 -5.64 -3.98 -0.10
C VAL A 283 -5.22 -2.92 -1.11
N VAL A 284 -5.90 -2.84 -2.26
CA VAL A 284 -5.65 -1.81 -3.28
C VAL A 284 -5.83 -0.42 -2.70
N GLN A 285 -7.00 -0.17 -2.10
CA GLN A 285 -7.33 1.15 -1.57
C GLN A 285 -6.37 1.58 -0.45
N SER A 286 -5.82 0.63 0.30
CA SER A 286 -4.83 0.92 1.35
C SER A 286 -3.53 1.51 0.83
N PHE A 287 -3.17 1.22 -0.43
CA PHE A 287 -1.93 1.66 -1.08
C PHE A 287 -2.12 2.85 -2.01
N VAL A 288 -3.36 3.30 -2.26
CA VAL A 288 -3.62 4.52 -3.00
C VAL A 288 -3.11 5.74 -2.21
N PRO A 289 -2.21 6.57 -2.78
CA PRO A 289 -1.77 7.79 -2.13
C PRO A 289 -2.93 8.79 -1.98
N ARG A 290 -3.34 9.09 -0.75
CA ARG A 290 -4.40 10.06 -0.44
C ARG A 290 -3.85 11.41 -0.04
N THR A 291 -2.70 11.42 0.64
CA THR A 291 -2.06 12.65 1.10
C THR A 291 -0.54 12.60 0.97
N ALA A 292 0.08 13.75 0.75
CA ALA A 292 1.49 13.94 1.05
C ALA A 292 1.71 13.92 2.57
N ALA A 293 2.78 13.27 3.00
CA ALA A 293 3.17 13.17 4.40
C ALA A 293 4.63 13.62 4.57
N TRP A 294 5.32 13.15 5.63
CA TRP A 294 6.68 13.59 5.93
C TRP A 294 7.71 13.00 4.97
N GLN A 295 8.87 13.67 4.85
CA GLN A 295 10.07 13.14 4.19
C GLN A 295 9.80 12.59 2.77
N ASN A 296 8.97 13.30 1.99
CA ASN A 296 8.54 12.92 0.64
C ASN A 296 7.75 11.59 0.54
N SER A 297 7.32 11.03 1.68
CA SER A 297 6.37 9.92 1.69
C SER A 297 4.96 10.39 1.41
N ARG A 298 4.13 9.47 0.93
CA ARG A 298 2.69 9.62 0.81
C ARG A 298 2.00 8.69 1.81
N TYR A 299 0.71 8.88 2.03
CA TYR A 299 -0.05 8.09 2.99
C TYR A 299 -1.35 7.56 2.37
N GLY A 300 -1.66 6.30 2.65
CA GLY A 300 -2.91 5.63 2.27
C GLY A 300 -3.75 5.29 3.49
N TYR A 301 -4.41 4.12 3.51
CA TYR A 301 -5.16 3.65 4.68
C TYR A 301 -4.23 3.07 5.74
N GLN A 302 -3.58 3.97 6.48
CA GLN A 302 -2.61 3.67 7.53
C GLN A 302 -1.36 2.93 7.05
N TRP A 303 -0.97 3.16 5.81
CA TRP A 303 0.28 2.71 5.20
C TRP A 303 1.09 3.91 4.71
N TRP A 304 2.39 3.89 5.01
CA TRP A 304 3.35 4.80 4.39
C TRP A 304 3.67 4.30 2.99
N ILE A 305 3.71 5.22 2.03
CA ILE A 305 3.94 4.93 0.61
C ILE A 305 5.18 5.68 0.17
N HIS A 306 6.14 4.95 -0.38
CA HIS A 306 7.43 5.45 -0.79
C HIS A 306 7.70 5.10 -2.24
N THR A 307 8.53 5.92 -2.87
CA THR A 307 9.10 5.69 -4.20
C THR A 307 10.57 6.04 -4.12
N ASP A 308 11.44 5.07 -4.34
CA ASP A 308 12.89 5.24 -4.24
C ASP A 308 13.62 4.68 -5.46
N GLN A 309 14.77 5.28 -5.77
CA GLN A 309 15.67 4.80 -6.83
C GLN A 309 16.63 3.76 -6.26
N VAL A 310 16.48 2.50 -6.69
CA VAL A 310 17.31 1.37 -6.27
C VAL A 310 18.03 0.81 -7.50
N SER A 311 19.36 0.96 -7.54
CA SER A 311 20.19 0.53 -8.69
C SER A 311 19.74 1.13 -10.04
N GLY A 312 19.19 2.34 -10.05
CA GLY A 312 18.72 3.03 -11.25
C GLY A 312 17.32 2.60 -11.73
N GLN A 313 16.63 1.78 -10.93
CA GLN A 313 15.21 1.46 -11.12
C GLN A 313 14.38 2.17 -10.04
N GLU A 314 13.26 2.73 -10.45
CA GLU A 314 12.26 3.24 -9.52
C GLU A 314 11.49 2.08 -8.87
N ILE A 315 11.42 2.08 -7.55
CA ILE A 315 10.73 1.05 -6.78
C ILE A 315 9.75 1.71 -5.82
N ASP A 316 8.48 1.40 -6.03
CA ASP A 316 7.44 1.67 -5.06
C ASP A 316 7.45 0.63 -3.95
N TRP A 317 7.33 1.11 -2.72
CA TRP A 317 7.25 0.24 -1.55
C TRP A 317 6.38 0.84 -0.46
N PHE A 318 5.78 -0.05 0.32
CA PHE A 318 4.77 0.28 1.32
C PHE A 318 5.26 -0.13 2.70
N ALA A 319 4.98 0.68 3.71
CA ALA A 319 5.47 0.39 5.05
C ALA A 319 4.42 0.59 6.14
N ALA A 320 4.35 -0.39 7.03
CA ALA A 320 3.89 -0.19 8.39
C ALA A 320 5.11 0.13 9.24
N ARG A 321 5.14 1.32 9.84
CA ARG A 321 6.26 1.82 10.65
C ARG A 321 5.82 2.11 12.08
N GLY A 322 6.53 1.52 13.03
CA GLY A 322 6.36 1.70 14.46
C GLY A 322 7.51 2.47 15.09
N TYR A 323 7.21 3.18 16.18
CA TYR A 323 8.23 3.83 17.00
C TYR A 323 9.31 2.84 17.46
N GLY A 324 10.57 3.29 17.49
CA GLY A 324 11.72 2.43 17.75
C GLY A 324 12.09 1.49 16.61
N ASP A 325 11.65 1.81 15.38
CA ASP A 325 11.94 1.12 14.12
C ASP A 325 11.40 -0.32 14.03
N GLN A 326 10.11 -0.47 14.34
CA GLN A 326 9.36 -1.67 13.97
C GLN A 326 8.90 -1.52 12.53
N PHE A 327 9.16 -2.50 11.69
CA PHE A 327 8.98 -2.34 10.26
C PHE A 327 8.37 -3.58 9.62
N ILE A 328 7.37 -3.35 8.77
CA ILE A 328 6.92 -4.28 7.74
C ILE A 328 6.99 -3.50 6.43
N ALA A 329 7.97 -3.80 5.58
CA ALA A 329 8.13 -3.22 4.26
C ALA A 329 7.62 -4.20 3.20
N LEU A 330 6.81 -3.73 2.28
CA LEU A 330 6.29 -4.50 1.16
C LEU A 330 6.86 -3.92 -0.12
N PHE A 331 7.39 -4.78 -0.98
CA PHE A 331 7.92 -4.47 -2.30
C PHE A 331 7.15 -5.30 -3.32
N PRO A 332 5.97 -4.85 -3.71
CA PRO A 332 5.10 -5.73 -4.48
C PRO A 332 5.65 -6.00 -5.89
N THR A 333 6.36 -5.03 -6.50
CA THR A 333 7.06 -5.19 -7.79
C THR A 333 8.14 -6.28 -7.74
N LEU A 334 8.58 -6.60 -6.52
CA LEU A 334 9.58 -7.61 -6.20
C LEU A 334 8.95 -8.84 -5.52
N ASP A 335 7.62 -8.98 -5.42
CA ASP A 335 6.97 -10.06 -4.63
C ASP A 335 7.74 -10.39 -3.33
N MET A 336 8.06 -9.33 -2.59
CA MET A 336 8.96 -9.40 -1.45
C MET A 336 8.40 -8.58 -0.29
N LEU A 337 8.58 -9.08 0.93
CA LEU A 337 8.42 -8.28 2.12
C LEU A 337 9.59 -8.45 3.08
N VAL A 338 9.82 -7.42 3.88
CA VAL A 338 10.86 -7.38 4.90
C VAL A 338 10.23 -7.03 6.23
N VAL A 339 10.45 -7.87 7.24
CA VAL A 339 10.13 -7.55 8.63
C VAL A 339 11.41 -7.25 9.37
N ILE A 340 11.47 -6.11 10.04
CA ILE A 340 12.55 -5.79 10.96
C ILE A 340 11.94 -5.35 12.29
N THR A 341 12.39 -5.96 13.38
CA THR A 341 12.06 -5.50 14.73
C THR A 341 13.30 -4.93 15.39
N CYS A 342 13.13 -3.85 16.14
CA CYS A 342 14.22 -3.14 16.77
C CYS A 342 13.87 -2.74 18.22
N GLY A 343 14.82 -2.16 18.91
CA GLY A 343 14.61 -1.40 20.13
C GLY A 343 15.24 -0.03 19.98
N ASN A 344 14.98 0.70 18.89
CA ASN A 344 15.65 1.97 18.59
C ASN A 344 14.92 3.18 19.18
N GLU A 345 14.16 3.02 20.26
CA GLU A 345 13.47 4.14 20.90
C GLU A 345 14.48 5.25 21.25
N ASN A 346 14.16 6.49 20.85
CA ASN A 346 15.01 7.67 21.05
C ASN A 346 16.40 7.62 20.37
N SER A 347 16.61 6.75 19.37
CA SER A 347 17.88 6.67 18.64
C SER A 347 17.65 6.87 17.14
N PRO A 348 18.33 7.82 16.47
CA PRO A 348 18.26 7.92 15.02
C PRO A 348 18.85 6.65 14.40
N SER A 349 18.16 6.07 13.43
CA SER A 349 18.64 4.88 12.71
C SER A 349 18.62 5.10 11.21
N ARG A 350 19.37 4.26 10.50
CA ARG A 350 19.40 4.19 9.04
C ARG A 350 18.63 2.96 8.55
N LEU A 351 17.54 2.60 9.22
CA LEU A 351 16.89 1.33 8.92
C LEU A 351 16.27 1.27 7.51
N GLU A 352 15.84 2.41 6.98
CA GLU A 352 15.41 2.52 5.58
C GLU A 352 16.55 2.14 4.60
N GLU A 353 17.81 2.48 4.92
CA GLU A 353 18.98 2.05 4.13
C GLU A 353 19.12 0.51 4.13
N ALA A 354 18.89 -0.15 5.27
CA ALA A 354 18.90 -1.60 5.36
C ALA A 354 17.79 -2.23 4.50
N VAL A 355 16.58 -1.67 4.57
CA VAL A 355 15.41 -2.09 3.78
C VAL A 355 15.68 -1.96 2.27
N LEU A 356 16.22 -0.83 1.82
CA LEU A 356 16.58 -0.62 0.42
C LEU A 356 17.78 -1.47 -0.03
N THR A 357 18.70 -1.81 0.88
CA THR A 357 19.79 -2.76 0.61
C THR A 357 19.24 -4.17 0.34
N ILE A 358 18.19 -4.59 1.07
CA ILE A 358 17.51 -5.86 0.83
C ILE A 358 16.79 -5.83 -0.52
N ALA A 359 16.07 -4.76 -0.85
CA ALA A 359 15.43 -4.59 -2.16
C ALA A 359 16.45 -4.67 -3.30
N LYS A 360 17.60 -3.99 -3.16
CA LYS A 360 18.72 -4.08 -4.10
C LYS A 360 19.23 -5.51 -4.28
N ALA A 361 19.28 -6.29 -3.21
CA ALA A 361 19.71 -7.69 -3.26
C ALA A 361 18.73 -8.61 -4.01
N ALA A 362 17.50 -8.15 -4.30
CA ALA A 362 16.51 -8.89 -5.07
C ALA A 362 16.45 -8.47 -6.56
N LEU A 363 17.28 -7.51 -6.99
CA LEU A 363 17.35 -7.06 -8.38
C LEU A 363 18.38 -7.89 -9.18
N PRO A 364 18.11 -8.21 -10.46
CA PRO A 364 19.09 -8.80 -11.36
C PRO A 364 20.35 -7.91 -11.47
N GLY A 365 21.54 -8.51 -11.55
CA GLY A 365 22.82 -7.77 -11.57
C GLY A 365 22.90 -6.74 -12.70
N GLY A 366 23.30 -5.51 -12.37
CA GLY A 366 23.17 -4.35 -13.26
C GLY A 366 24.15 -4.30 -14.45
N THR A 367 23.59 -4.04 -15.63
CA THR A 367 24.17 -3.23 -16.72
C THR A 367 23.06 -2.47 -17.44
N SER A 368 23.12 -1.14 -17.32
CA SER A 368 22.58 -0.04 -18.14
C SER A 368 21.22 -0.12 -18.86
N SER A 369 20.47 0.98 -18.67
CA SER A 369 19.43 1.59 -19.51
C SER A 369 18.13 0.80 -19.66
N SER A 370 16.93 1.37 -19.52
CA SER A 370 16.49 2.76 -19.43
C SER A 370 14.99 2.73 -19.11
N ASN A 371 14.53 3.83 -18.51
CA ASN A 371 13.16 4.36 -18.51
C ASN A 371 12.13 3.71 -17.58
N HIS A 372 11.67 4.58 -16.68
CA HIS A 372 10.49 4.58 -15.80
C HIS A 372 9.37 3.62 -16.18
N THR A 373 8.94 2.82 -15.20
CA THR A 373 7.69 2.05 -15.19
C THR A 373 7.59 1.34 -13.83
N THR A 374 6.68 1.83 -12.99
CA THR A 374 6.27 1.19 -11.75
C THR A 374 5.38 0.00 -12.12
N SER A 375 5.75 -1.23 -11.72
CA SER A 375 5.01 -2.45 -12.13
C SER A 375 4.72 -3.46 -11.01
N LEU A 376 3.67 -4.27 -11.18
CA LEU A 376 2.95 -5.14 -10.25
C LEU A 376 1.73 -5.84 -10.98
N HIS A 377 1.82 -6.93 -11.74
CA HIS A 377 2.30 -8.25 -11.36
C HIS A 377 2.43 -9.19 -12.59
N ARG A 378 2.89 -10.41 -12.31
CA ARG A 378 3.19 -11.61 -13.11
C ARG A 378 1.95 -12.54 -13.31
N GLU A 379 2.01 -13.38 -14.35
CA GLU A 379 0.96 -14.26 -14.90
C GLU A 379 0.27 -15.25 -13.92
N GLY A 380 -1.00 -15.53 -14.23
CA GLY A 380 -1.83 -16.56 -13.59
C GLY A 380 -2.63 -16.01 -12.41
N THR A 381 -3.73 -15.32 -12.70
CA THR A 381 -4.68 -14.72 -11.71
C THR A 381 -4.16 -13.52 -10.88
N GLY A 382 -3.24 -12.70 -11.44
CA GLY A 382 -2.58 -11.57 -10.75
C GLY A 382 -2.93 -10.13 -11.24
N TRP A 383 -2.36 -9.11 -10.57
CA TRP A 383 -2.62 -7.66 -10.71
C TRP A 383 -2.12 -7.00 -12.02
N ILE A 384 -2.83 -5.94 -12.44
CA ILE A 384 -2.51 -5.06 -13.58
C ILE A 384 -2.21 -3.65 -13.05
N ILE A 385 -1.05 -3.10 -13.37
CA ILE A 385 -0.67 -1.71 -13.02
C ILE A 385 -1.08 -0.80 -14.14
N LEU A 386 -1.64 0.35 -13.81
CA LEU A 386 -1.97 1.39 -14.76
C LEU A 386 -1.06 2.59 -14.52
N GLU A 387 -0.43 3.08 -15.59
CA GLU A 387 0.51 4.19 -15.58
C GLU A 387 -0.09 5.39 -16.29
N PRO A 388 -0.13 6.57 -15.66
CA PRO A 388 -0.60 7.77 -16.32
C PRO A 388 0.40 8.23 -17.39
N PHE A 389 -0.11 8.70 -18.53
CA PHE A 389 0.69 9.36 -19.55
C PHE A 389 0.04 10.68 -19.97
N ALA A 390 0.84 11.63 -20.46
CA ALA A 390 0.35 12.90 -20.99
C ALA A 390 1.12 13.30 -22.27
N ARG A 391 0.37 13.57 -23.34
CA ARG A 391 0.86 14.07 -24.63
C ARG A 391 0.39 15.51 -24.82
N GLN A 392 1.17 16.45 -24.27
CA GLN A 392 0.88 17.88 -24.37
C GLN A 392 0.84 18.39 -25.82
N ASP A 393 1.59 17.74 -26.72
CA ASP A 393 1.65 18.04 -28.15
C ASP A 393 0.37 17.65 -28.91
N LEU A 394 -0.41 16.71 -28.38
CA LEU A 394 -1.64 16.22 -28.98
C LEU A 394 -2.89 16.52 -28.13
N GLY A 395 -2.70 17.16 -26.97
CA GLY A 395 -3.78 17.63 -26.11
C GLY A 395 -4.54 16.52 -25.38
N PHE A 396 -3.93 15.35 -25.16
CA PHE A 396 -4.54 14.25 -24.40
C PHE A 396 -3.62 13.67 -23.33
N SER A 397 -4.24 13.12 -22.29
CA SER A 397 -3.60 12.37 -21.20
C SER A 397 -4.47 11.18 -20.86
N GLY A 398 -3.87 10.12 -20.35
CA GLY A 398 -4.54 8.85 -20.16
C GLY A 398 -3.82 7.94 -19.19
N ILE A 399 -4.18 6.67 -19.18
CA ILE A 399 -3.53 5.62 -18.37
C ILE A 399 -3.32 4.36 -19.21
N VAL A 400 -2.21 3.64 -19.02
CA VAL A 400 -1.86 2.44 -19.79
C VAL A 400 -1.35 1.33 -18.87
N PRO A 401 -1.67 0.04 -19.12
CA PRO A 401 -1.02 -1.05 -18.41
C PRO A 401 0.52 -0.96 -18.45
N SER A 402 1.16 -1.08 -17.31
CA SER A 402 2.63 -1.02 -17.24
C SER A 402 3.27 -2.12 -18.09
N GLY A 403 4.33 -1.76 -18.83
CA GLY A 403 5.04 -2.64 -19.77
C GLY A 403 4.49 -2.64 -21.20
N TRP A 404 3.46 -1.84 -21.50
CA TRP A 404 2.96 -1.63 -22.86
C TRP A 404 3.70 -0.46 -23.52
N ILE A 405 4.07 -0.63 -24.78
CA ILE A 405 4.87 0.34 -25.55
C ILE A 405 3.93 1.12 -26.46
N GLU A 406 4.06 2.45 -26.45
CA GLU A 406 3.39 3.31 -27.43
C GLU A 406 3.94 2.97 -28.83
N THR A 407 3.13 2.33 -29.68
CA THR A 407 3.52 1.94 -31.04
C THR A 407 3.30 3.06 -32.03
N THR A 408 2.22 3.81 -31.84
CA THR A 408 1.93 5.09 -32.49
C THR A 408 1.25 6.01 -31.47
N PRO A 409 1.19 7.33 -31.69
CA PRO A 409 0.63 8.25 -30.70
C PRO A 409 -0.79 7.89 -30.25
N GLY A 410 -0.95 7.52 -28.97
CA GLY A 410 -2.23 7.09 -28.40
C GLY A 410 -2.60 5.60 -28.58
N GLU A 411 -1.73 4.80 -29.20
CA GLU A 411 -1.86 3.34 -29.33
C GLU A 411 -0.76 2.64 -28.52
N PHE A 412 -1.17 1.75 -27.60
CA PHE A 412 -0.24 1.03 -26.74
C PHE A 412 -0.40 -0.47 -26.94
N ALA A 413 0.73 -1.20 -27.05
CA ALA A 413 0.74 -2.65 -27.24
C ALA A 413 1.74 -3.34 -26.30
N ARG A 414 1.39 -4.55 -25.84
CA ARG A 414 2.32 -5.42 -25.10
C ARG A 414 3.37 -6.01 -26.07
N GLY A 415 4.63 -6.09 -25.64
CA GLY A 415 5.73 -6.62 -26.47
C GLY A 415 5.38 -7.94 -27.15
N TRP A 416 5.69 -8.05 -28.46
CA TRP A 416 5.33 -9.15 -29.37
C TRP A 416 5.55 -10.55 -28.76
N SER A 417 4.50 -11.11 -28.19
CA SER A 417 4.30 -12.54 -28.03
C SER A 417 3.50 -13.03 -29.24
N ARG A 418 3.78 -14.24 -29.73
CA ARG A 418 2.97 -14.86 -30.81
C ARG A 418 1.54 -15.20 -30.39
N THR A 419 1.19 -15.00 -29.11
CA THR A 419 -0.08 -15.44 -28.52
C THR A 419 -0.84 -14.34 -27.75
N ASP A 420 -0.28 -13.14 -27.59
CA ASP A 420 -0.96 -12.02 -26.91
C ASP A 420 -0.98 -10.80 -27.84
N HIS A 421 -2.19 -10.37 -28.22
CA HIS A 421 -2.44 -9.28 -29.17
C HIS A 421 -3.25 -8.14 -28.53
N THR A 422 -3.07 -7.92 -27.23
CA THR A 422 -3.87 -6.93 -26.52
C THR A 422 -3.39 -5.50 -26.80
N ILE A 423 -4.31 -4.60 -27.24
CA ILE A 423 -4.01 -3.19 -27.59
C ILE A 423 -4.99 -2.25 -26.89
N LEU A 424 -4.47 -1.15 -26.33
CA LEU A 424 -5.21 -0.14 -25.57
C LEU A 424 -5.12 1.15 -26.38
N ILE A 425 -6.27 1.69 -26.74
CA ILE A 425 -6.37 2.93 -27.49
C ILE A 425 -7.16 3.92 -26.66
N GLN A 426 -6.58 5.09 -26.41
CA GLN A 426 -7.24 6.19 -25.71
C GLN A 426 -7.35 7.39 -26.62
N GLN A 427 -8.59 7.79 -26.95
CA GLN A 427 -8.85 8.87 -27.89
C GLN A 427 -9.87 9.86 -27.33
N VAL A 428 -9.64 11.14 -27.64
CA VAL A 428 -10.51 12.26 -27.28
C VAL A 428 -11.15 12.80 -28.56
N PHE A 429 -12.47 12.89 -28.58
CA PHE A 429 -13.24 13.39 -29.71
C PHE A 429 -13.99 14.66 -29.33
N PRO A 430 -13.40 15.85 -29.57
CA PRO A 430 -14.06 17.13 -29.30
C PRO A 430 -15.30 17.31 -30.17
N GLY A 431 -16.42 17.71 -29.57
CA GLY A 431 -17.66 18.00 -30.28
C GLY A 431 -18.37 16.78 -30.86
N LYS A 432 -18.05 15.59 -30.36
CA LYS A 432 -18.67 14.32 -30.76
C LYS A 432 -19.37 13.70 -29.57
N THR A 433 -20.52 13.09 -29.82
CA THR A 433 -21.24 12.27 -28.85
C THR A 433 -20.73 10.82 -28.89
N VAL A 434 -21.04 10.00 -27.88
CA VAL A 434 -20.71 8.57 -27.90
C VAL A 434 -21.25 7.86 -29.16
N PRO A 435 -22.50 8.08 -29.60
CA PRO A 435 -22.98 7.57 -30.89
C PRO A 435 -22.14 8.00 -32.09
N ASP A 436 -21.70 9.27 -32.17
CA ASP A 436 -20.86 9.73 -33.28
C ASP A 436 -19.51 9.00 -33.34
N VAL A 437 -18.91 8.76 -32.16
CA VAL A 437 -17.61 8.08 -32.03
C VAL A 437 -17.74 6.60 -32.37
N LEU A 438 -18.78 5.93 -31.87
CA LEU A 438 -19.06 4.54 -32.20
C LEU A 438 -19.40 4.37 -33.70
N GLN A 439 -20.06 5.36 -34.31
CA GLN A 439 -20.37 5.35 -35.73
C GLN A 439 -19.13 5.63 -36.60
N LEU A 440 -18.19 6.49 -36.18
CA LEU A 440 -16.90 6.65 -36.84
C LEU A 440 -16.11 5.34 -36.86
N GLY A 441 -16.08 4.62 -35.74
CA GLY A 441 -15.51 3.26 -35.69
C GLY A 441 -16.28 2.26 -36.57
N SER A 442 -17.62 2.33 -36.59
CA SER A 442 -18.46 1.41 -37.37
C SER A 442 -18.14 1.34 -38.86
N ALA A 443 -17.73 2.48 -39.46
CA ALA A 443 -17.40 2.56 -40.88
C ALA A 443 -16.07 1.86 -41.23
N GLU A 444 -15.10 1.87 -40.33
CA GLU A 444 -13.82 1.16 -40.51
C GLU A 444 -13.88 -0.31 -40.06
N PHE A 445 -14.76 -0.63 -39.10
CA PHE A 445 -14.81 -1.95 -38.48
C PHE A 445 -16.05 -2.80 -38.82
N GLY A 446 -16.95 -2.30 -39.68
CA GLY A 446 -18.07 -3.08 -40.24
C GLY A 446 -19.29 -3.29 -39.34
N LEU A 447 -19.48 -2.46 -38.31
CA LEU A 447 -20.68 -2.52 -37.46
C LEU A 447 -21.90 -1.98 -38.22
N LYS A 448 -23.03 -2.69 -38.14
CA LYS A 448 -24.28 -2.28 -38.81
C LYS A 448 -25.13 -1.31 -37.99
N GLU A 449 -25.01 -1.33 -36.65
CA GLU A 449 -25.77 -0.52 -35.71
C GLU A 449 -24.91 -0.16 -34.49
N THR A 450 -25.24 0.95 -33.82
CA THR A 450 -24.59 1.37 -32.56
C THR A 450 -25.02 0.45 -31.42
N PRO A 451 -24.11 -0.24 -30.72
CA PRO A 451 -24.47 -1.15 -29.64
C PRO A 451 -24.98 -0.39 -28.41
N ALA A 452 -25.89 -1.02 -27.67
CA ALA A 452 -26.31 -0.54 -26.35
C ALA A 452 -25.20 -0.79 -25.31
N PRO A 453 -25.11 0.03 -24.25
CA PRO A 453 -24.15 -0.21 -23.17
C PRO A 453 -24.48 -1.53 -22.46
N SER A 454 -23.44 -2.33 -22.21
CA SER A 454 -23.54 -3.60 -21.48
C SER A 454 -23.47 -3.42 -19.97
N ALA A 455 -22.87 -2.33 -19.49
CA ALA A 455 -22.85 -1.96 -18.07
C ALA A 455 -22.62 -0.46 -17.87
N GLN A 456 -22.83 0.02 -16.66
CA GLN A 456 -22.38 1.35 -16.21
C GLN A 456 -21.33 1.19 -15.12
N LEU A 457 -20.22 1.92 -15.23
CA LEU A 457 -19.13 1.95 -14.28
C LEU A 457 -19.07 3.32 -13.60
N HIS A 458 -19.00 3.34 -12.27
CA HIS A 458 -18.93 4.59 -11.52
C HIS A 458 -17.47 4.89 -11.17
N GLY A 459 -16.94 5.96 -11.76
CA GLY A 459 -15.62 6.50 -11.45
C GLY A 459 -15.63 7.46 -10.25
N ALA A 460 -14.49 8.10 -9.99
CA ALA A 460 -14.33 9.01 -8.84
C ALA A 460 -15.28 10.23 -8.89
N SER A 461 -15.66 10.69 -10.08
CA SER A 461 -16.56 11.84 -10.27
C SER A 461 -17.49 11.73 -11.47
N LEU A 462 -17.42 10.64 -12.24
CA LEU A 462 -18.10 10.44 -13.51
C LEU A 462 -18.75 9.05 -13.58
N THR A 463 -19.87 8.93 -14.30
CA THR A 463 -20.47 7.63 -14.66
C THR A 463 -20.09 7.30 -16.09
N TRP A 464 -19.45 6.17 -16.31
CA TRP A 464 -19.01 5.69 -17.61
C TRP A 464 -19.94 4.60 -18.13
N ASP A 465 -20.22 4.62 -19.43
CA ASP A 465 -20.93 3.52 -20.08
C ASP A 465 -19.92 2.55 -20.68
N LEU A 466 -20.04 1.28 -20.32
CA LEU A 466 -19.27 0.18 -20.89
C LEU A 466 -20.06 -0.40 -22.06
N TYR A 467 -19.41 -0.56 -23.21
CA TYR A 467 -19.97 -1.16 -24.41
C TYR A 467 -19.18 -2.42 -24.73
N THR A 468 -19.87 -3.52 -25.02
CA THR A 468 -19.26 -4.75 -25.54
C THR A 468 -19.48 -4.77 -27.05
N ILE A 469 -18.41 -4.72 -27.83
CA ILE A 469 -18.48 -4.51 -29.28
C ILE A 469 -17.63 -5.54 -29.99
N GLU A 470 -18.24 -6.57 -30.57
CA GLU A 470 -17.51 -7.53 -31.40
C GLU A 470 -17.19 -6.92 -32.77
N LEU A 471 -15.90 -6.78 -33.06
CA LEU A 471 -15.41 -6.32 -34.36
C LEU A 471 -14.79 -7.48 -35.14
N ASN A 472 -14.94 -7.44 -36.47
CA ASN A 472 -14.30 -8.39 -37.37
C ASN A 472 -13.59 -7.62 -38.49
N PRO A 473 -12.34 -7.18 -38.27
CA PRO A 473 -11.66 -6.33 -39.23
C PRO A 473 -11.23 -7.15 -40.45
N LEU A 474 -11.82 -6.84 -41.61
CA LEU A 474 -11.23 -7.06 -42.94
C LEU A 474 -10.89 -8.51 -43.35
N ASN A 475 -11.57 -9.54 -42.86
CA ASN A 475 -11.43 -10.93 -43.37
C ASN A 475 -9.99 -11.52 -43.23
N THR A 476 -9.13 -10.96 -42.37
CA THR A 476 -7.71 -11.38 -42.22
C THR A 476 -7.40 -12.22 -40.98
N GLY A 477 -8.37 -12.55 -40.13
CA GLY A 477 -8.18 -13.38 -38.94
C GLY A 477 -8.87 -12.79 -37.70
N PRO A 478 -8.88 -13.50 -36.56
CA PRO A 478 -9.82 -13.22 -35.49
C PRO A 478 -9.20 -12.24 -34.47
N VAL A 479 -9.20 -10.96 -34.83
CA VAL A 479 -9.02 -9.88 -33.84
C VAL A 479 -10.42 -9.48 -33.38
N VAL A 480 -10.72 -9.73 -32.10
CA VAL A 480 -12.03 -9.44 -31.51
C VAL A 480 -11.84 -8.26 -30.55
N LEU A 481 -12.37 -7.11 -30.92
CA LEU A 481 -12.56 -6.05 -29.94
C LEU A 481 -13.61 -6.57 -28.94
N ARG A 482 -13.35 -6.48 -27.63
CA ARG A 482 -14.25 -7.03 -26.61
C ARG A 482 -14.98 -5.95 -25.84
N SER A 483 -14.39 -4.78 -25.63
CA SER A 483 -15.03 -3.72 -24.82
C SER A 483 -14.51 -2.31 -25.10
N ALA A 484 -15.39 -1.31 -24.91
CA ALA A 484 -15.12 0.11 -25.05
C ALA A 484 -15.76 0.90 -23.88
N LEU A 485 -15.03 1.84 -23.30
CA LEU A 485 -15.53 2.76 -22.27
C LEU A 485 -15.77 4.14 -22.89
N ALA A 486 -16.95 4.72 -22.68
CA ALA A 486 -17.24 6.07 -23.16
C ALA A 486 -18.06 6.91 -22.18
N TRP A 487 -17.83 8.23 -22.18
CA TRP A 487 -18.58 9.20 -21.37
C TRP A 487 -18.73 10.55 -22.08
N THR A 488 -19.87 11.21 -21.85
CA THR A 488 -20.14 12.60 -22.27
C THR A 488 -20.57 13.46 -21.07
N PRO A 489 -19.98 14.66 -20.86
CA PRO A 489 -20.42 15.58 -19.81
C PRO A 489 -21.88 16.02 -19.99
N SER A 490 -22.68 15.86 -18.94
CA SER A 490 -24.11 16.22 -18.91
C SER A 490 -24.39 17.73 -18.93
N SER A 491 -23.38 18.60 -18.79
CA SER A 491 -23.56 20.06 -18.83
C SER A 491 -23.57 20.68 -20.23
N ASN A 492 -23.28 19.92 -21.29
CA ASN A 492 -23.18 20.44 -22.67
C ASN A 492 -24.16 19.79 -23.67
N ALA A 493 -25.12 18.99 -23.19
CA ALA A 493 -26.08 18.29 -24.05
C ALA A 493 -27.00 19.25 -24.85
N GLU A 494 -27.18 20.51 -24.41
CA GLU A 494 -28.01 21.50 -25.12
C GLU A 494 -27.24 22.38 -26.12
N GLN A 495 -25.92 22.26 -26.23
CA GLN A 495 -25.12 23.05 -27.19
C GLN A 495 -24.04 22.22 -27.89
N GLY A 496 -24.37 21.03 -28.41
CA GLY A 496 -23.65 20.39 -29.53
C GLY A 496 -22.13 20.23 -29.43
N ALA A 497 -21.52 20.35 -28.25
CA ALA A 497 -20.07 20.33 -28.05
C ALA A 497 -19.71 19.54 -26.78
N GLY A 498 -20.03 18.25 -26.79
CA GLY A 498 -19.52 17.29 -25.81
C GLY A 498 -18.15 16.79 -26.25
N THR A 499 -17.19 16.72 -25.33
CA THR A 499 -15.94 15.97 -25.55
C THR A 499 -16.20 14.52 -25.15
N THR A 500 -16.11 13.59 -26.10
CA THR A 500 -16.21 12.16 -25.81
C THR A 500 -14.82 11.57 -25.61
N TYR A 501 -14.65 10.81 -24.53
CA TYR A 501 -13.45 10.01 -24.27
C TYR A 501 -13.76 8.57 -24.63
N LEU A 502 -12.87 7.93 -25.38
CA LEU A 502 -12.98 6.53 -25.77
C LEU A 502 -11.75 5.77 -25.28
N VAL A 503 -11.96 4.71 -24.51
CA VAL A 503 -10.93 3.73 -24.16
C VAL A 503 -11.31 2.41 -24.82
N LEU A 504 -10.53 1.97 -25.81
CA LEU A 504 -10.73 0.68 -26.50
C LEU A 504 -9.69 -0.31 -26.02
N LEU A 505 -10.12 -1.55 -25.82
CA LEU A 505 -9.22 -2.67 -25.56
C LEU A 505 -9.52 -3.80 -26.54
N MET A 506 -8.54 -4.09 -27.41
CA MET A 506 -8.61 -5.15 -28.43
C MET A 506 -7.90 -6.40 -27.95
N ALA A 507 -8.43 -7.60 -28.18
CA ALA A 507 -7.80 -8.88 -27.82
C ALA A 507 -7.92 -9.91 -28.97
N SER A 508 -7.09 -10.96 -28.93
CA SER A 508 -7.18 -12.11 -29.85
C SER A 508 -8.32 -13.05 -29.43
N ALA A 509 -9.00 -13.68 -30.39
CA ALA A 509 -10.15 -14.55 -30.10
C ALA A 509 -9.82 -15.90 -29.44
N SER A 510 -8.57 -16.18 -29.05
CA SER A 510 -8.15 -17.52 -28.64
C SER A 510 -8.43 -17.92 -27.19
N ASP A 511 -8.80 -16.99 -26.29
CA ASP A 511 -8.86 -17.29 -24.84
C ASP A 511 -10.14 -16.70 -24.19
N ASP A 512 -11.15 -17.55 -23.96
CA ASP A 512 -12.54 -17.09 -23.72
C ASP A 512 -13.05 -17.10 -22.26
N GLU A 513 -12.30 -17.61 -21.27
CA GLU A 513 -12.81 -17.69 -19.88
C GLU A 513 -11.96 -16.96 -18.83
N ALA A 514 -10.66 -16.74 -19.07
CA ALA A 514 -9.77 -16.09 -18.10
C ALA A 514 -9.62 -14.57 -18.29
N GLU A 515 -9.95 -14.05 -19.48
CA GLU A 515 -9.71 -12.64 -19.83
C GLU A 515 -10.88 -11.71 -19.49
N ALA A 516 -12.14 -12.18 -19.48
CA ALA A 516 -13.29 -11.31 -19.19
C ALA A 516 -13.18 -10.60 -17.82
N PRO A 517 -12.75 -11.26 -16.72
CA PRO A 517 -12.51 -10.59 -15.44
C PRO A 517 -11.35 -9.59 -15.49
N LEU A 518 -10.31 -9.88 -16.29
CA LEU A 518 -9.16 -9.00 -16.50
C LEU A 518 -9.60 -7.68 -17.14
N LEU A 519 -10.43 -7.78 -18.19
CA LEU A 519 -10.95 -6.65 -18.93
C LEU A 519 -11.83 -5.75 -18.06
N GLU A 520 -12.78 -6.34 -17.32
CA GLU A 520 -13.64 -5.60 -16.41
C GLU A 520 -12.82 -4.87 -15.33
N THR A 521 -11.76 -5.51 -14.82
CA THR A 521 -10.84 -4.93 -13.83
C THR A 521 -10.08 -3.74 -14.41
N ILE A 522 -9.51 -3.84 -15.62
CA ILE A 522 -8.84 -2.72 -16.30
C ILE A 522 -9.80 -1.54 -16.46
N PHE A 523 -11.02 -1.79 -16.94
CA PHE A 523 -12.00 -0.73 -17.19
C PHE A 523 -12.52 -0.09 -15.91
N ARG A 524 -12.74 -0.86 -14.85
CA ARG A 524 -13.16 -0.32 -13.54
C ARG A 524 -12.10 0.63 -13.00
N HIS A 525 -10.83 0.22 -13.01
CA HIS A 525 -9.72 1.07 -12.57
C HIS A 525 -9.53 2.29 -13.49
N ALA A 526 -9.73 2.14 -14.80
CA ALA A 526 -9.71 3.26 -15.73
C ALA A 526 -10.83 4.26 -15.49
N ALA A 527 -12.05 3.79 -15.25
CA ALA A 527 -13.19 4.63 -14.89
C ALA A 527 -12.91 5.43 -13.60
N TYR A 528 -12.24 4.82 -12.61
CA TYR A 528 -11.84 5.51 -11.37
C TYR A 528 -10.74 6.55 -11.57
N ALA A 529 -9.75 6.28 -12.43
CA ALA A 529 -8.58 7.15 -12.60
C ALA A 529 -8.77 8.30 -13.60
N LEU A 530 -9.73 8.19 -14.53
CA LEU A 530 -10.03 9.22 -15.54
C LEU A 530 -10.97 10.30 -14.97
N ALA A 531 -10.42 11.26 -14.21
CA ALA A 531 -11.12 12.49 -13.81
C ALA A 531 -11.12 13.55 -14.95
N PRO A 532 -12.08 14.48 -15.01
CA PRO A 532 -12.21 15.40 -16.15
C PRO A 532 -11.06 16.41 -16.23
N LEU A 533 -10.45 16.52 -17.41
CA LEU A 533 -9.51 17.56 -17.82
C LEU A 533 -10.08 18.95 -17.50
N GLN A 534 -9.57 19.62 -16.47
CA GLN A 534 -9.69 21.08 -16.40
C GLN A 534 -8.80 21.66 -17.49
N ARG A 535 -9.41 22.24 -18.54
CA ARG A 535 -8.67 23.10 -19.47
C ARG A 535 -8.02 24.21 -18.65
N ALA A 536 -6.70 24.33 -18.76
CA ALA A 536 -6.00 25.56 -18.42
C ALA A 536 -6.46 26.63 -19.42
N ASP A 537 -7.49 27.41 -19.08
CA ASP A 537 -7.79 28.66 -19.77
C ASP A 537 -6.67 29.66 -19.45
N GLY A 538 -5.63 29.58 -20.26
CA GLY A 538 -4.43 30.40 -20.16
C GLY A 538 -3.89 30.76 -21.54
N ALA A 539 -4.78 31.02 -22.50
CA ALA A 539 -4.42 31.69 -23.75
C ALA A 539 -4.94 33.13 -23.66
N GLN A 540 -4.06 34.06 -23.29
CA GLN A 540 -4.26 35.48 -23.54
C GLN A 540 -4.46 35.68 -25.04
N ALA A 541 -5.71 35.90 -25.44
CA ALA A 541 -6.02 36.53 -26.70
C ALA A 541 -5.59 38.00 -26.59
N SER A 542 -4.47 38.32 -27.22
CA SER A 542 -4.14 39.67 -27.60
C SER A 542 -5.19 40.19 -28.59
N SER A 543 -5.97 41.19 -28.18
CA SER A 543 -6.55 42.16 -29.12
C SER A 543 -6.82 43.49 -28.42
N SER A 544 -6.10 44.52 -28.89
CA SER A 544 -6.56 45.91 -29.05
C SER A 544 -8.09 46.08 -28.92
N THR A 545 -8.64 47.00 -28.15
CA THR A 545 -8.35 48.44 -27.92
C THR A 545 -8.98 48.86 -26.60
#